data_AF-T1KDH2-F1
#
_entry.id   AF-T1KDH2-F1
#
_cell.length_a   1.000
_cell.length_b   1.000
_cell.length_c   1.000
_cell.angle_alpha   90.00
_cell.angle_beta   90.00
_cell.angle_gamma   90.00
#
_symmetry.space_group_name_H-M   'P 1'
#
loop_
_entity.id
_entity.type
_entity.pdbx_description
1 polymer ?
#
loop_
_entity_poly.entity_id
_entity_poly.type
_entity_poly.pdbx_seq_one_letter_code
_entity_poly.pdbx_strand_id
1 'polypeptide(L)'
;MSTIGAHFYITIVVFLVNCTFLANSGLPRNGHQTPSWRSLPINMSQLADNDLNGKESSLISGLQPQGEQIVKKHFISSKVNVTLSCEPEEILVNLNFTQPFRGVVQSGDNNTSCRIRGDGRRVYVLRVPHNSCGTKHVVSTGSFFNTLFIRHHPSLEMEGDQLKTIVCKFATESVLIG
;
A
#
# COMPACT_ATOMS: atom_id res chain seq x y z
N MET A 1 62.65 3.99 -3.37
CA MET A 1 61.80 3.11 -4.19
C MET A 1 61.30 1.96 -3.34
N SER A 2 59.99 1.94 -3.01
CA SER A 2 59.36 0.78 -2.35
C SER A 2 57.83 0.83 -2.48
N THR A 3 57.32 -0.21 -3.15
CA THR A 3 56.11 -1.01 -2.89
C THR A 3 54.76 -0.32 -2.59
N ILE A 4 53.92 -0.16 -3.63
CA ILE A 4 52.45 0.01 -3.52
C ILE A 4 51.66 -0.99 -4.42
N GLY A 5 52.32 -1.86 -5.18
CA GLY A 5 51.67 -2.62 -6.27
C GLY A 5 51.00 -3.97 -5.94
N ALA A 6 50.85 -4.39 -4.68
CA ALA A 6 50.44 -5.77 -4.36
C ALA A 6 49.01 -5.95 -3.84
N HIS A 7 48.33 -4.88 -3.41
CA HIS A 7 47.00 -5.01 -2.77
C HIS A 7 45.81 -5.00 -3.75
N PHE A 8 46.00 -4.52 -4.98
CA PHE A 8 44.89 -4.35 -5.93
C PHE A 8 44.53 -5.63 -6.71
N TYR A 9 45.45 -6.59 -6.82
CA TYR A 9 45.25 -7.78 -7.66
C TYR A 9 44.45 -8.89 -6.97
N ILE A 10 44.43 -8.93 -5.63
CA ILE A 10 43.85 -10.03 -4.85
C ILE A 10 42.32 -9.88 -4.74
N THR A 11 41.78 -8.66 -4.77
CA THR A 11 40.33 -8.44 -4.61
C THR A 11 39.53 -8.78 -5.87
N ILE A 12 40.13 -8.67 -7.06
CA ILE A 12 39.44 -8.95 -8.34
C ILE A 12 39.25 -10.46 -8.56
N VAL A 13 40.16 -11.30 -8.05
CA VAL A 13 40.09 -12.77 -8.25
C VAL A 13 38.96 -13.41 -7.43
N VAL A 14 38.53 -12.80 -6.31
CA VAL A 14 37.45 -13.33 -5.47
C VAL A 14 36.08 -13.23 -6.16
N PHE A 15 35.89 -12.30 -7.11
CA PHE A 15 34.60 -12.10 -7.77
C PHE A 15 34.30 -13.05 -8.94
N LEU A 16 35.27 -13.84 -9.43
CA LEU A 16 35.07 -14.67 -10.63
C LEU A 16 34.89 -16.17 -10.37
N VAL A 17 34.99 -16.66 -9.13
CA VAL A 17 34.99 -18.12 -8.84
C VAL A 17 33.63 -18.67 -8.37
N ASN A 18 32.57 -17.85 -8.25
CA ASN A 18 31.27 -18.33 -7.75
C ASN A 18 30.12 -18.30 -8.78
N CYS A 19 30.44 -18.38 -10.08
CA CYS A 19 29.46 -18.48 -11.16
C CYS A 19 29.54 -19.83 -11.90
N THR A 20 29.60 -20.95 -11.19
CA THR A 20 29.23 -22.26 -11.75
C THR A 20 28.96 -23.18 -10.57
N PHE A 21 27.70 -23.58 -10.34
CA PHE A 21 27.40 -24.97 -10.00
C PHE A 21 25.88 -25.22 -9.99
N LEU A 22 25.48 -26.05 -10.96
CA LEU A 22 24.41 -27.05 -10.93
C LEU A 22 22.96 -26.59 -10.79
N ALA A 23 22.37 -26.40 -11.98
CA ALA A 23 21.06 -26.93 -12.29
C ALA A 23 20.96 -28.44 -11.95
N ASN A 24 19.72 -28.85 -11.64
CA ASN A 24 19.12 -30.18 -11.82
C ASN A 24 18.70 -30.91 -10.53
N SER A 25 17.40 -30.84 -10.19
CA SER A 25 16.69 -31.92 -9.48
C SER A 25 15.16 -31.74 -9.56
N GLY A 26 14.56 -32.54 -10.45
CA GLY A 26 13.28 -33.25 -10.31
C GLY A 26 12.10 -32.61 -9.57
N LEU A 27 11.08 -32.21 -10.34
CA LEU A 27 9.69 -32.08 -9.89
C LEU A 27 9.01 -33.47 -9.88
N PRO A 28 8.44 -33.95 -8.75
CA PRO A 28 7.49 -35.05 -8.77
C PRO A 28 6.10 -34.55 -9.20
N ARG A 29 5.57 -35.16 -10.27
CA ARG A 29 4.14 -35.15 -10.61
C ARG A 29 3.36 -35.80 -9.46
N ASN A 30 2.46 -35.05 -8.83
CA ASN A 30 1.33 -35.63 -8.12
C ASN A 30 0.05 -34.98 -8.64
N GLY A 31 -0.79 -35.82 -9.23
CA GLY A 31 -2.11 -35.45 -9.73
C GLY A 31 -3.00 -35.03 -8.57
N HIS A 32 -3.61 -33.86 -8.71
CA HIS A 32 -4.74 -33.47 -7.89
C HIS A 32 -5.98 -33.45 -8.79
N GLN A 33 -6.94 -34.26 -8.40
CA GLN A 33 -8.19 -34.51 -9.10
C GLN A 33 -9.00 -33.22 -9.23
N THR A 34 -9.52 -33.01 -10.43
CA THR A 34 -10.54 -32.01 -10.75
C THR A 34 -11.85 -32.34 -10.02
N PRO A 35 -12.48 -31.41 -9.30
CA PRO A 35 -13.82 -31.63 -8.78
C PRO A 35 -14.83 -31.64 -9.94
N SER A 36 -15.60 -32.72 -10.03
CA SER A 36 -16.69 -32.89 -10.99
C SER A 36 -17.83 -31.93 -10.65
N TRP A 37 -18.14 -31.00 -11.54
CA TRP A 37 -19.40 -30.28 -11.50
C TRP A 37 -20.51 -31.21 -12.00
N ARG A 38 -21.22 -31.86 -11.07
CA ARG A 38 -22.51 -32.47 -11.37
C ARG A 38 -23.54 -31.36 -11.53
N SER A 39 -24.02 -31.20 -12.75
CA SER A 39 -25.20 -30.43 -13.11
C SER A 39 -26.42 -31.02 -12.40
N LEU A 40 -27.04 -30.24 -11.51
CA LEU A 40 -28.41 -30.44 -11.08
C LEU A 40 -29.30 -29.35 -11.71
N PRO A 41 -30.48 -29.71 -12.22
CA PRO A 41 -31.34 -28.82 -12.98
C PRO A 41 -32.03 -27.82 -12.06
N ILE A 42 -31.89 -26.51 -12.36
CA ILE A 42 -32.73 -25.49 -11.75
C ILE A 42 -34.07 -25.52 -12.50
N ASN A 43 -35.10 -25.98 -11.81
CA ASN A 43 -36.48 -25.92 -12.27
C ASN A 43 -36.95 -24.47 -12.14
N MET A 44 -37.23 -23.84 -13.27
CA MET A 44 -37.57 -22.42 -13.36
C MET A 44 -39.08 -22.31 -13.49
N SER A 45 -39.77 -22.22 -12.34
CA SER A 45 -41.14 -21.73 -12.28
C SER A 45 -41.44 -21.19 -10.88
N GLN A 46 -42.04 -20.00 -10.87
CA GLN A 46 -42.74 -19.35 -9.77
C GLN A 46 -41.90 -18.66 -8.67
N LEU A 47 -41.77 -17.34 -8.82
CA LEU A 47 -42.47 -16.41 -7.94
C LEU A 47 -42.53 -15.05 -8.65
N ALA A 48 -43.73 -14.75 -9.13
CA ALA A 48 -44.12 -13.48 -9.70
C ALA A 48 -44.56 -12.53 -8.57
N ASP A 49 -44.32 -11.25 -8.85
CA ASP A 49 -45.07 -10.06 -8.42
C ASP A 49 -45.10 -9.68 -6.93
N ASN A 50 -44.43 -8.56 -6.64
CA ASN A 50 -45.17 -7.38 -6.19
C ASN A 50 -44.43 -6.11 -6.63
N ASP A 51 -45.14 -5.37 -7.47
CA ASP A 51 -44.85 -4.06 -8.01
C ASP A 51 -45.27 -2.97 -7.01
N LEU A 52 -44.43 -1.95 -6.83
CA LEU A 52 -44.83 -0.61 -6.37
C LEU A 52 -43.81 0.39 -6.93
N ASN A 53 -43.98 0.70 -8.22
CA ASN A 53 -43.97 2.04 -8.82
C ASN A 53 -43.24 3.17 -8.06
N GLY A 54 -42.26 3.79 -8.73
CA GLY A 54 -41.60 4.97 -8.20
C GLY A 54 -40.59 5.73 -9.07
N LYS A 55 -40.82 5.82 -10.39
CA LYS A 55 -40.33 6.87 -11.33
C LYS A 55 -39.00 6.66 -12.07
N GLU A 56 -39.09 6.97 -13.36
CA GLU A 56 -38.29 6.56 -14.50
C GLU A 56 -37.26 7.63 -14.94
N SER A 57 -36.28 7.15 -15.73
CA SER A 57 -35.52 7.87 -16.78
C SER A 57 -34.22 8.55 -16.33
N SER A 58 -33.04 8.28 -16.91
CA SER A 58 -32.79 8.17 -18.35
C SER A 58 -31.45 7.49 -18.69
N LEU A 59 -31.51 6.66 -19.74
CA LEU A 59 -30.55 6.13 -20.71
C LEU A 59 -29.02 6.42 -20.62
N ILE A 60 -28.27 5.29 -20.61
CA ILE A 60 -27.02 4.94 -21.35
C ILE A 60 -25.88 5.96 -21.42
N SER A 61 -24.82 5.68 -20.65
CA SER A 61 -23.42 5.79 -21.11
C SER A 61 -22.66 4.60 -20.51
N GLY A 62 -22.16 3.65 -21.30
CA GLY A 62 -20.81 3.75 -21.85
C GLY A 62 -19.87 2.87 -21.02
N LEU A 63 -19.06 2.02 -21.66
CA LEU A 63 -18.03 1.18 -21.04
C LEU A 63 -17.25 1.99 -19.99
N GLN A 64 -17.33 1.61 -18.71
CA GLN A 64 -16.55 2.25 -17.67
C GLN A 64 -15.09 1.80 -17.81
N PRO A 65 -14.15 2.69 -18.17
CA PRO A 65 -12.74 2.37 -18.10
C PRO A 65 -12.30 2.35 -16.63
N GLN A 66 -11.22 1.63 -16.36
CA GLN A 66 -10.73 1.30 -15.02
C GLN A 66 -10.68 2.51 -14.08
N GLY A 67 -11.24 2.33 -12.88
CA GLY A 67 -11.57 3.40 -11.95
C GLY A 67 -10.40 4.32 -11.63
N GLU A 68 -10.59 5.61 -11.92
CA GLU A 68 -9.88 6.72 -11.30
C GLU A 68 -10.08 6.60 -9.78
N GLN A 69 -9.07 6.12 -9.04
CA GLN A 69 -9.11 6.23 -7.59
C GLN A 69 -9.04 7.71 -7.22
N ILE A 70 -10.20 8.28 -6.91
CA ILE A 70 -10.32 9.63 -6.34
C ILE A 70 -9.38 9.69 -5.13
N VAL A 71 -8.31 10.47 -5.24
CA VAL A 71 -7.33 10.67 -4.18
C VAL A 71 -8.02 11.42 -3.03
N LYS A 72 -8.53 10.68 -2.04
CA LYS A 72 -9.19 11.27 -0.88
C LYS A 72 -8.13 11.75 0.11
N LYS A 73 -8.15 13.05 0.41
CA LYS A 73 -7.26 13.68 1.41
C LYS A 73 -7.55 13.23 2.85
N HIS A 74 -8.73 12.68 3.11
CA HIS A 74 -9.15 12.21 4.42
C HIS A 74 -9.73 10.79 4.36
N PHE A 75 -9.54 10.05 5.46
CA PHE A 75 -10.09 8.73 5.69
C PHE A 75 -10.75 8.72 7.07
N ILE A 76 -12.02 8.31 7.13
CA ILE A 76 -12.80 8.25 8.37
C ILE A 76 -13.25 6.81 8.61
N SER A 77 -13.06 6.33 9.82
CA SER A 77 -13.55 5.04 10.32
C SER A 77 -14.25 5.24 11.67
N SER A 78 -14.82 4.17 12.23
CA SER A 78 -15.42 4.18 13.57
C SER A 78 -14.42 4.45 14.70
N LYS A 79 -13.12 4.19 14.48
CA LYS A 79 -12.06 4.32 15.49
C LYS A 79 -11.15 5.54 15.31
N VAL A 80 -10.94 5.96 14.06
CA VAL A 80 -9.98 7.03 13.73
C VAL A 80 -10.42 7.84 12.51
N ASN A 81 -10.22 9.15 12.59
CA ASN A 81 -10.24 10.08 11.46
C ASN A 81 -8.79 10.46 11.11
N VAL A 82 -8.43 10.30 9.85
CA VAL A 82 -7.09 10.54 9.31
C VAL A 82 -7.17 11.61 8.24
N THR A 83 -6.33 12.63 8.33
CA THR A 83 -6.20 13.68 7.30
C THR A 83 -4.74 13.85 6.90
N LEU A 84 -4.48 13.91 5.60
CA LEU A 84 -3.15 14.11 5.05
C LEU A 84 -2.91 15.59 4.71
N SER A 85 -1.73 16.11 5.05
CA SER A 85 -1.19 17.35 4.50
C SER A 85 0.13 17.04 3.81
N CYS A 86 0.25 17.41 2.54
CA CYS A 86 1.45 17.17 1.74
C CYS A 86 2.30 18.44 1.76
N GLU A 87 3.40 18.41 2.52
CA GLU A 87 4.39 19.49 2.56
C GLU A 87 5.54 19.18 1.59
N PRO A 88 6.38 20.15 1.19
CA PRO A 88 7.43 19.92 0.19
C PRO A 88 8.43 18.79 0.54
N GLU A 89 8.74 18.61 1.82
CA GLU A 89 9.75 17.65 2.30
C GLU A 89 9.15 16.39 2.95
N GLU A 90 7.90 16.47 3.40
CA GLU A 90 7.26 15.41 4.18
C GLU A 90 5.74 15.38 4.03
N ILE A 91 5.16 14.22 4.34
CA ILE A 91 3.72 14.03 4.45
C ILE A 91 3.36 14.08 5.94
N LEU A 92 2.46 14.97 6.32
CA LEU A 92 1.90 15.05 7.67
C LEU A 92 0.60 14.24 7.73
N VAL A 93 0.60 13.20 8.56
CA VAL A 93 -0.57 12.36 8.81
C VAL A 93 -1.19 12.76 10.14
N ASN A 94 -2.29 13.51 10.09
CA ASN A 94 -3.04 13.93 11.26
C ASN A 94 -4.04 12.85 11.65
N LEU A 95 -3.93 12.33 12.87
CA LEU A 95 -4.73 11.23 13.39
C LEU A 95 -5.56 11.72 14.56
N ASN A 96 -6.88 11.55 14.48
CA ASN A 96 -7.82 11.85 15.56
C ASN A 96 -8.63 10.60 15.89
N PHE A 97 -8.31 9.99 17.03
CA PHE A 97 -8.93 8.76 17.53
C PHE A 97 -10.18 9.08 18.36
N THR A 98 -11.21 8.25 18.21
CA THR A 98 -12.46 8.39 18.97
C THR A 98 -12.29 8.05 20.45
N GLN A 99 -11.25 7.29 20.80
CA GLN A 99 -10.89 6.88 22.16
C GLN A 99 -9.38 7.09 22.43
N PRO A 100 -8.94 7.14 23.71
CA PRO A 100 -7.52 7.17 24.08
C PRO A 100 -6.72 6.09 23.37
N PHE A 101 -5.75 6.49 22.55
CA PHE A 101 -4.97 5.55 21.74
C PHE A 101 -3.68 5.14 22.45
N ARG A 102 -3.47 3.84 22.61
CA ARG A 102 -2.27 3.22 23.22
C ARG A 102 -1.58 2.22 22.30
N GLY A 103 -1.96 2.24 21.02
CA GLY A 103 -1.43 1.34 20.00
C GLY A 103 -0.15 1.87 19.34
N VAL A 104 0.07 1.48 18.09
CA VAL A 104 1.21 1.90 17.27
C VAL A 104 0.71 2.43 15.94
N VAL A 105 1.16 3.62 15.58
CA VAL A 105 1.02 4.15 14.22
C VAL A 105 2.40 4.13 13.57
N GLN A 106 2.48 3.69 12.32
CA GLN A 106 3.75 3.55 11.61
C GLN A 106 3.60 3.77 10.12
N SER A 107 4.63 4.31 9.47
CA SER A 107 4.69 4.44 8.01
C SER A 107 5.85 3.63 7.44
N GLY A 108 5.54 2.82 6.43
CA GLY A 108 6.47 2.01 5.65
C GLY A 108 7.27 1.05 6.51
N ASP A 109 8.60 1.11 6.43
CA ASP A 109 9.48 0.13 7.05
C ASP A 109 9.49 0.23 8.59
N ASN A 110 10.09 -0.79 9.23
CA ASN A 110 10.23 -0.89 10.68
C ASN A 110 11.21 0.10 11.32
N ASN A 111 11.37 1.29 10.74
CA ASN A 111 12.17 2.38 11.26
C ASN A 111 11.45 3.07 12.45
N THR A 112 12.22 3.41 13.48
CA THR A 112 11.73 4.09 14.68
C THR A 112 11.32 5.53 14.42
N SER A 113 11.91 6.22 13.43
CA SER A 113 11.61 7.62 13.12
C SER A 113 10.19 7.84 12.58
N CYS A 114 9.63 6.85 11.88
CA CYS A 114 8.27 6.90 11.34
C CYS A 114 7.30 6.01 12.12
N ARG A 115 7.49 5.96 13.45
CA ARG A 115 6.65 5.21 14.36
C ARG A 115 6.28 6.05 15.56
N ILE A 116 4.99 6.07 15.88
CA ILE A 116 4.44 6.63 17.11
C ILE A 116 3.90 5.49 17.95
N ARG A 117 4.23 5.52 19.25
CA ARG A 117 3.54 4.73 20.27
C ARG A 117 2.53 5.63 20.96
N GLY A 118 1.28 5.17 21.04
CA GLY A 118 0.22 5.91 21.71
C GLY A 118 0.48 6.01 23.21
N ASP A 119 0.26 7.19 23.77
CA ASP A 119 0.42 7.50 25.20
C ASP A 119 -0.94 7.72 25.89
N GLY A 120 -2.04 7.42 25.21
CA GLY A 120 -3.41 7.66 25.69
C GLY A 120 -4.00 8.99 25.24
N ARG A 121 -3.26 9.83 24.50
CA ARG A 121 -3.87 10.96 23.79
C ARG A 121 -4.80 10.47 22.68
N ARG A 122 -5.64 11.37 22.19
CA ARG A 122 -6.54 11.13 21.05
C ARG A 122 -6.01 11.70 19.74
N VAL A 123 -5.12 12.68 19.80
CA VAL A 123 -4.62 13.38 18.61
C VAL A 123 -3.12 13.16 18.48
N TYR A 124 -2.70 12.75 17.29
CA TYR A 124 -1.30 12.55 16.93
C TYR A 124 -1.02 13.09 15.53
N VAL A 125 0.24 13.44 15.28
CA VAL A 125 0.73 13.79 13.96
C VAL A 125 1.94 12.93 13.67
N LEU A 126 1.85 12.08 12.64
CA LEU A 126 2.99 11.34 12.13
C LEU A 126 3.60 12.09 10.96
N ARG A 127 4.91 12.31 11.03
CA ARG A 127 5.72 12.91 9.97
C ARG A 127 6.34 11.82 9.13
N VAL A 128 6.10 11.83 7.83
CA VAL A 128 6.62 10.83 6.89
C VAL A 128 7.48 11.54 5.84
N PRO A 129 8.81 11.56 5.99
CA PRO A 129 9.67 12.25 5.04
C PRO A 129 9.63 11.60 3.66
N HIS A 130 9.75 12.42 2.62
CA HIS A 130 9.75 11.95 1.22
C HIS A 130 10.96 11.07 0.87
N ASN A 131 12.08 11.25 1.58
CA ASN A 131 13.36 10.58 1.34
C ASN A 131 13.61 9.36 2.25
N SER A 132 12.68 9.03 3.15
CA SER A 132 12.88 7.95 4.12
C SER A 132 11.60 7.17 4.42
N CYS A 133 11.65 6.25 5.38
CA CYS A 133 10.52 5.46 5.86
C CYS A 133 9.82 4.63 4.79
N GLY A 134 10.55 4.18 3.78
CA GLY A 134 10.01 3.39 2.67
C GLY A 134 9.15 4.19 1.69
N THR A 135 9.21 5.52 1.70
CA THR A 135 8.48 6.37 0.76
C THR A 135 9.00 6.13 -0.66
N LYS A 136 8.09 5.89 -1.60
CA LYS A 136 8.40 5.66 -3.02
C LYS A 136 8.02 6.89 -3.82
N HIS A 137 8.95 7.40 -4.63
CA HIS A 137 8.73 8.54 -5.51
C HIS A 137 8.56 8.08 -6.96
N VAL A 138 7.44 8.45 -7.58
CA VAL A 138 7.17 8.23 -9.01
C VAL A 138 7.36 9.55 -9.75
N VAL A 139 8.58 9.75 -10.24
CA VAL A 139 9.03 11.00 -10.89
C VAL A 139 8.12 11.42 -12.05
N SER A 140 7.65 10.47 -12.86
CA SER A 140 6.79 10.75 -14.02
C SER A 140 5.45 11.42 -13.66
N THR A 141 5.00 11.30 -12.41
CA THR A 141 3.72 11.85 -11.93
C THR A 141 3.90 12.80 -10.74
N GLY A 142 5.15 13.10 -10.34
CA GLY A 142 5.44 13.90 -9.14
C GLY A 142 4.78 13.35 -7.86
N SER A 143 4.60 12.03 -7.77
CA SER A 143 3.79 11.40 -6.72
C SER A 143 4.64 10.63 -5.72
N PHE A 144 4.39 10.83 -4.44
CA PHE A 144 5.00 10.12 -3.31
C PHE A 144 4.00 9.16 -2.67
N PHE A 145 4.43 7.91 -2.46
CA PHE A 145 3.61 6.83 -1.92
C PHE A 145 4.24 6.27 -0.66
N ASN A 146 3.42 6.00 0.35
CA ASN A 146 3.83 5.24 1.52
C ASN A 146 2.65 4.39 2.05
N THR A 147 2.93 3.46 2.94
CA THR A 147 1.91 2.63 3.59
C THR A 147 1.82 3.01 5.06
N LEU A 148 0.64 3.47 5.49
CA LEU A 148 0.30 3.77 6.87
C LEU A 148 -0.31 2.53 7.54
N PHE A 149 0.27 2.15 8.66
CA PHE A 149 -0.21 1.10 9.56
C PHE A 149 -0.73 1.75 10.85
N ILE A 150 -1.98 1.46 11.21
CA ILE A 150 -2.60 1.87 12.47
C ILE A 150 -2.99 0.61 13.21
N ARG A 151 -2.22 0.24 14.23
CA ARG A 151 -2.48 -0.89 15.12
C ARG A 151 -2.98 -0.40 16.46
N HIS A 152 -4.11 -0.93 16.92
CA HIS A 152 -4.72 -0.52 18.20
C HIS A 152 -4.08 -1.22 19.40
N HIS A 153 -3.42 -2.35 19.19
CA HIS A 153 -2.60 -3.02 20.19
C HIS A 153 -1.10 -2.85 19.89
N PRO A 154 -0.22 -2.73 20.91
CA PRO A 154 1.20 -2.52 20.70
C PRO A 154 1.94 -3.69 20.04
N SER A 155 1.43 -4.93 20.19
CA SER A 155 2.12 -6.15 19.76
C SER A 155 1.26 -7.16 18.98
N LEU A 156 -0.06 -6.97 18.92
CA LEU A 156 -0.97 -7.93 18.31
C LEU A 156 -1.73 -7.23 17.19
N GLU A 157 -2.01 -7.95 16.12
CA GLU A 157 -2.96 -7.50 15.11
C GLU A 157 -4.37 -7.81 15.63
N MET A 158 -5.23 -6.80 15.65
CA MET A 158 -6.59 -6.92 16.16
C MET A 158 -7.60 -6.39 15.16
N GLU A 159 -8.86 -6.75 15.38
CA GLU A 159 -9.96 -6.19 14.61
C GLU A 159 -10.00 -4.65 14.72
N GLY A 160 -10.05 -4.01 13.55
CA GLY A 160 -10.07 -2.56 13.41
C GLY A 160 -8.69 -1.94 13.20
N ASP A 161 -7.61 -2.72 13.19
CA ASP A 161 -6.33 -2.28 12.63
C ASP A 161 -6.51 -1.88 11.16
N GLN A 162 -5.78 -0.85 10.74
CA GLN A 162 -5.92 -0.27 9.40
C GLN A 162 -4.57 -0.30 8.69
N LEU A 163 -4.60 -0.74 7.44
CA LEU A 163 -3.52 -0.60 6.48
C LEU A 163 -4.04 0.27 5.34
N LYS A 164 -3.40 1.42 5.11
CA LYS A 164 -3.78 2.37 4.06
C LYS A 164 -2.57 2.83 3.28
N THR A 165 -2.71 2.96 1.97
CA THR A 165 -1.71 3.63 1.15
C THR A 165 -1.98 5.14 1.20
N ILE A 166 -0.97 5.91 1.60
CA ILE A 166 -1.01 7.37 1.55
C ILE A 166 -0.29 7.85 0.30
N VAL A 167 -0.87 8.84 -0.37
CA VAL A 167 -0.38 9.36 -1.65
C VAL A 167 -0.41 10.89 -1.61
N CYS A 168 0.74 11.51 -1.92
CA CYS A 168 0.85 12.94 -2.16
C CYS A 168 1.27 13.17 -3.61
N LYS A 169 0.45 13.89 -4.38
CA LYS A 169 0.74 14.23 -5.77
C LYS A 169 1.10 15.71 -5.85
N PHE A 170 2.26 16.04 -6.42
CA PHE A 170 2.68 17.40 -6.71
C PHE A 170 2.59 17.64 -8.21
N ALA A 171 1.82 18.64 -8.62
CA ALA A 171 1.78 19.05 -10.02
C ALA A 171 3.05 19.82 -10.35
N THR A 172 3.75 19.40 -11.40
CA THR A 172 4.78 20.22 -12.03
C THR A 172 4.10 21.03 -13.13
N GLU A 173 3.94 22.33 -12.94
CA GLU A 173 3.54 23.21 -14.04
C GLU A 173 4.67 23.26 -15.08
N SER A 174 4.34 22.98 -16.34
CA SER A 174 5.29 23.10 -17.44
C SER A 174 5.58 24.59 -17.71
N VAL A 175 6.82 25.02 -17.53
CA VAL A 175 7.26 26.36 -17.96
C VAL A 175 7.69 26.29 -19.42
N LEU A 176 6.98 27.00 -20.31
CA LEU A 176 7.43 27.25 -21.67
C LEU A 176 8.40 28.43 -21.65
N ILE A 177 9.67 28.19 -21.95
CA ILE A 177 10.64 29.25 -22.25
C ILE A 177 10.72 29.37 -23.77
N GLY A 178 10.28 30.52 -24.28
CA GLY A 178 10.34 30.90 -25.70
C GLY A 178 11.50 31.85 -25.98
#